data_AF-J2ZW79-F1
#
_entry.id   AF-J2ZW79-F1
#
_cell.length_a   1.000
_cell.length_b   1.000
_cell.length_c   1.000
_cell.angle_alpha   90.00
_cell.angle_beta   90.00
_cell.angle_gamma   90.00
#
_symmetry.space_group_name_H-M   'P 1'
#
loop_
_entity.id
_entity.type
_entity.pdbx_description
1 polymer ?
#
loop_
_entity_poly.entity_id
_entity_poly.type
_entity_poly.pdbx_seq_one_letter_code
_entity_poly.pdbx_strand_id
1 'polypeptide(L)'
;MGKTTIAINVAGALNARGHNVLFVDLDPQGNATENLGMMDAYDDAPPSLFDCLTNPEQREKIHEIIRNHEEMDVVPSNIDMTAAEPELTLSRRSGEQLDLLLAEVEDDYDYIIVDCPPNLGNLMDNALFATQNVLIPALAESTSKRAFELLFDHVDALELDYEIDIHERGVVINRIDVRKNQAKQMVDWINTAFDDVPVWEIRERADVQKALDSGVSLLEYNPESDMCEVFLSIADGLDEQFEMVEVEA
;
A
#
# COMPACT_ATOMS: atom_id res chain seq x y z
N MET A 1 -8.34 3.59 -7.95
CA MET A 1 -8.40 4.36 -6.70
C MET A 1 -7.01 4.87 -6.41
N GLY A 2 -6.82 6.04 -5.80
CA GLY A 2 -5.50 6.66 -5.60
C GLY A 2 -4.60 5.96 -4.57
N LYS A 3 -4.68 4.63 -4.51
CA LYS A 3 -3.99 3.74 -3.58
C LYS A 3 -2.48 3.76 -3.84
N THR A 4 -2.04 3.53 -5.08
CA THR A 4 -0.62 3.65 -5.49
C THR A 4 -0.05 5.02 -5.14
N THR A 5 -0.80 6.10 -5.41
CA THR A 5 -0.41 7.46 -5.03
C THR A 5 -0.22 7.58 -3.52
N ILE A 6 -1.17 7.10 -2.71
CA ILE A 6 -1.08 7.16 -1.25
C ILE A 6 0.09 6.30 -0.77
N ALA A 7 0.22 5.07 -1.25
CA ALA A 7 1.25 4.13 -0.85
C ALA A 7 2.66 4.71 -1.07
N ILE A 8 2.97 5.21 -2.27
CA ILE A 8 4.29 5.79 -2.59
C ILE A 8 4.58 7.00 -1.68
N ASN A 9 3.59 7.86 -1.47
CA ASN A 9 3.79 9.06 -0.66
C ASN A 9 3.87 8.78 0.84
N VAL A 10 3.16 7.78 1.34
CA VAL A 10 3.29 7.31 2.73
C VAL A 10 4.64 6.65 2.95
N ALA A 11 5.11 5.81 2.02
CA ALA A 11 6.45 5.23 2.06
C ALA A 11 7.54 6.31 2.06
N GLY A 12 7.44 7.31 1.18
CA GLY A 12 8.35 8.46 1.18
C GLY A 12 8.28 9.28 2.48
N ALA A 13 7.09 9.44 3.08
CA ALA A 13 6.94 10.11 4.37
C ALA A 13 7.54 9.34 5.54
N LEU A 14 7.43 8.01 5.56
CA LEU A 14 8.08 7.15 6.55
C LEU A 14 9.60 7.22 6.39
N ASN A 15 10.12 7.18 5.16
CA ASN A 15 11.55 7.34 4.91
C ASN A 15 12.08 8.73 5.31
N ALA A 16 11.33 9.80 5.03
CA ALA A 16 11.68 11.15 5.46
C ALA A 16 11.74 11.30 7.00
N ARG A 17 11.09 10.40 7.73
CA ARG A 17 11.16 10.28 9.20
C ARG A 17 12.30 9.39 9.70
N GLY A 18 13.09 8.80 8.80
CA GLY A 18 14.28 8.02 9.11
C GLY A 18 14.08 6.50 9.09
N HIS A 19 12.90 6.01 8.70
CA HIS A 19 12.61 4.58 8.64
C HIS A 19 13.17 3.91 7.38
N ASN A 20 13.62 2.68 7.52
CA ASN A 20 13.91 1.79 6.40
C ASN A 20 12.61 1.19 5.90
N VAL A 21 12.26 1.49 4.64
CA VAL A 21 10.96 1.11 4.06
C VAL A 21 11.16 0.17 2.89
N LEU A 22 10.44 -0.96 2.90
CA LEU A 22 10.25 -1.82 1.74
C LEU A 22 8.89 -1.53 1.11
N PHE A 23 8.88 -1.22 -0.18
CA PHE A 23 7.67 -1.07 -0.98
C PHE A 23 7.47 -2.31 -1.83
N VAL A 24 6.27 -2.91 -1.80
CA VAL A 24 5.93 -4.09 -2.60
C VAL A 24 4.80 -3.74 -3.55
N ASP A 25 5.06 -3.78 -4.85
CA ASP A 25 4.01 -3.63 -5.88
C ASP A 25 3.40 -4.99 -6.20
N LEU A 26 2.27 -5.29 -5.56
CA LEU A 26 1.56 -6.55 -5.74
C LEU A 26 0.53 -6.48 -6.89
N ASP A 27 0.30 -5.31 -7.47
CA ASP A 27 -0.64 -5.14 -8.57
C ASP A 27 -0.02 -5.67 -9.88
N PRO A 28 -0.62 -6.67 -10.55
CA PRO A 28 -0.13 -7.15 -11.84
C PRO A 28 -0.07 -6.09 -12.94
N GLN A 29 -0.65 -4.90 -12.75
CA GLN A 29 -0.50 -3.79 -13.69
C GLN A 29 0.84 -3.05 -13.56
N GLY A 30 1.58 -3.22 -12.46
CA GLY A 30 2.89 -2.59 -12.26
C GLY A 30 2.85 -1.06 -12.16
N ASN A 31 1.70 -0.49 -11.79
CA ASN A 31 1.55 0.97 -11.75
C ASN A 31 2.50 1.61 -10.74
N ALA A 32 2.74 0.99 -9.58
CA ALA A 32 3.66 1.56 -8.60
C ALA A 32 5.10 1.44 -9.08
N THR A 33 5.46 0.30 -9.66
CA THR A 33 6.75 0.03 -10.30
C THR A 33 7.07 1.09 -11.35
N GLU A 34 6.12 1.43 -12.22
CA GLU A 34 6.27 2.51 -13.21
C GLU A 34 6.41 3.89 -12.55
N ASN A 35 5.53 4.21 -11.59
CA ASN A 35 5.54 5.50 -10.88
C ASN A 35 6.74 5.71 -9.95
N LEU A 36 7.52 4.66 -9.68
CA LEU A 36 8.81 4.71 -8.98
C LEU A 36 10.00 4.72 -9.96
N GLY A 37 9.74 4.87 -11.26
CA GLY A 37 10.77 4.97 -12.29
C GLY A 37 11.46 3.64 -12.63
N MET A 38 10.87 2.50 -12.27
CA MET A 38 11.47 1.16 -12.39
C MET A 38 10.80 0.28 -13.45
N MET A 39 10.26 0.90 -14.51
CA MET A 39 9.51 0.17 -15.54
C MET A 39 10.34 -0.89 -16.27
N ASP A 40 11.67 -0.76 -16.30
CA ASP A 40 12.57 -1.78 -16.84
C ASP A 40 12.56 -3.08 -16.05
N ALA A 41 12.29 -3.03 -14.73
CA ALA A 41 12.18 -4.21 -13.88
C ALA A 41 10.87 -5.00 -14.12
N TYR A 42 9.83 -4.37 -14.68
CA TYR A 42 8.54 -5.02 -14.90
C TYR A 42 8.61 -6.17 -15.93
N ASP A 43 9.56 -6.10 -16.86
CA ASP A 43 9.83 -7.12 -17.89
C ASP A 43 11.09 -7.96 -17.59
N ASP A 44 11.64 -7.87 -16.36
CA ASP A 44 12.82 -8.65 -15.98
C ASP A 44 12.56 -10.16 -16.06
N ALA A 45 13.61 -10.90 -16.42
CA ALA A 45 13.59 -12.35 -16.42
C ALA A 45 13.63 -12.90 -14.98
N PRO A 46 13.11 -14.12 -14.74
CA PRO A 46 13.17 -14.78 -13.44
C PRO A 46 14.57 -14.79 -12.80
N PRO A 47 14.66 -14.64 -11.46
CA PRO A 47 13.53 -14.56 -10.53
C PRO A 47 12.81 -13.21 -10.57
N SER A 48 11.49 -13.24 -10.41
CA SER A 48 10.59 -12.09 -10.30
C SER A 48 9.70 -12.23 -9.05
N LEU A 49 8.88 -11.21 -8.73
CA LEU A 49 7.89 -11.32 -7.66
C LEU A 49 6.94 -12.51 -7.89
N PHE A 50 6.54 -12.77 -9.14
CA PHE A 50 5.70 -13.92 -9.47
C PHE A 50 6.37 -15.25 -9.08
N ASP A 51 7.65 -15.41 -9.43
CA ASP A 51 8.41 -16.62 -9.09
C ASP A 51 8.52 -16.82 -7.58
N CYS A 52 8.89 -15.76 -6.85
CA CYS A 52 9.12 -15.84 -5.41
C CYS A 52 7.82 -16.07 -4.64
N LEU A 53 6.70 -15.50 -5.13
CA LEU A 53 5.38 -15.64 -4.52
C LEU A 53 4.75 -17.02 -4.79
N THR A 54 4.90 -17.56 -6.00
CA THR A 54 4.18 -18.79 -6.40
C THR A 54 5.01 -20.07 -6.28
N ASN A 55 6.34 -19.97 -6.22
CA ASN A 55 7.23 -21.12 -6.08
C ASN A 55 8.00 -21.09 -4.75
N PRO A 56 7.67 -21.95 -3.78
CA PRO A 56 8.38 -22.03 -2.50
C PRO A 56 9.90 -22.24 -2.61
N GLU A 57 10.39 -22.88 -3.68
CA GLU A 57 11.83 -23.09 -3.90
C GLU A 57 12.57 -21.81 -4.36
N GLN A 58 11.83 -20.77 -4.77
CA GLN A 58 12.40 -19.49 -5.21
C GLN A 58 12.20 -18.36 -4.20
N ARG A 59 11.52 -18.62 -3.09
CA ARG A 59 11.14 -17.58 -2.11
C ARG A 59 12.32 -16.81 -1.54
N GLU A 60 13.38 -17.51 -1.15
CA GLU A 60 14.63 -16.92 -0.63
C GLU A 60 15.32 -15.97 -1.64
N LYS A 61 14.94 -16.02 -2.92
CA LYS A 61 15.47 -15.13 -3.96
C LYS A 61 14.85 -13.73 -3.95
N ILE A 62 13.96 -13.43 -3.00
CA ILE A 62 13.41 -12.07 -2.85
C ILE A 62 14.52 -11.02 -2.75
N HIS A 63 15.62 -11.32 -2.07
CA HIS A 63 16.78 -10.42 -1.99
C HIS A 63 17.43 -10.12 -3.35
N GLU A 64 17.27 -10.99 -4.35
CA GLU A 64 17.80 -10.78 -5.71
C GLU A 64 16.93 -9.83 -6.55
N ILE A 65 15.64 -9.70 -6.21
CA ILE A 65 14.67 -8.90 -6.96
C ILE A 65 14.43 -7.53 -6.34
N ILE A 66 14.80 -7.32 -5.08
CA ILE A 66 14.75 -6.00 -4.44
C ILE A 66 15.62 -5.00 -5.23
N ARG A 67 15.05 -3.83 -5.50
CA ARG A 67 15.69 -2.71 -6.18
C ARG A 67 15.77 -1.53 -5.22
N ASN A 68 16.95 -0.91 -5.15
CA ASN A 68 17.14 0.29 -4.36
C ASN A 68 16.52 1.49 -5.08
N HIS A 69 15.60 2.20 -4.43
CA HIS A 69 15.13 3.53 -4.82
C HIS A 69 15.79 4.58 -3.92
N GLU A 70 15.70 5.86 -4.28
CA GLU A 70 16.26 6.95 -3.47
C GLU A 70 15.58 7.08 -2.11
N GLU A 71 14.28 6.77 -2.05
CA GLU A 71 13.43 6.94 -0.85
C GLU A 71 13.04 5.62 -0.16
N MET A 72 13.26 4.46 -0.78
CA MET A 72 12.81 3.16 -0.25
C MET A 72 13.47 2.01 -1.01
N ASP A 73 13.42 0.79 -0.48
CA ASP A 73 13.67 -0.38 -1.32
C ASP A 73 12.36 -0.84 -1.95
N VAL A 74 12.42 -1.45 -3.13
CA VAL A 74 11.23 -1.80 -3.91
C VAL A 74 11.32 -3.24 -4.36
N VAL A 75 10.27 -4.02 -4.09
CA VAL A 75 9.95 -5.26 -4.81
C VAL A 75 9.02 -4.89 -5.96
N PRO A 76 9.54 -4.81 -7.19
CA PRO A 76 8.72 -4.44 -8.34
C PRO A 76 7.73 -5.55 -8.69
N SER A 77 6.60 -5.15 -9.26
CA SER A 77 5.70 -6.08 -9.94
C SER A 77 6.36 -6.58 -11.23
N ASN A 78 5.79 -7.60 -11.84
CA ASN A 78 6.29 -8.19 -13.07
C ASN A 78 5.13 -8.62 -13.96
N ILE A 79 5.33 -8.63 -15.28
CA ILE A 79 4.31 -9.06 -16.25
C ILE A 79 3.71 -10.45 -15.94
N ASP A 80 4.51 -11.36 -15.40
CA ASP A 80 4.07 -12.71 -15.05
C ASP A 80 3.11 -12.72 -13.84
N MET A 81 3.02 -11.64 -13.06
CA MET A 81 2.01 -11.48 -12.00
C MET A 81 0.58 -11.55 -12.53
N THR A 82 0.38 -11.34 -13.84
CA THR A 82 -0.94 -11.55 -14.49
C THR A 82 -1.43 -12.99 -14.39
N ALA A 83 -0.52 -13.95 -14.16
CA ALA A 83 -0.81 -15.36 -13.91
C ALA A 83 -0.82 -15.74 -12.42
N ALA A 84 -0.60 -14.80 -11.49
CA ALA A 84 -0.51 -15.11 -10.06
C ALA A 84 -1.84 -15.62 -9.48
N GLU A 85 -2.97 -14.98 -9.81
CA GLU A 85 -4.30 -15.37 -9.31
C GLU A 85 -4.66 -16.86 -9.55
N PRO A 86 -4.56 -17.41 -10.78
CA PRO A 86 -4.85 -18.83 -10.99
C PRO A 86 -3.84 -19.75 -10.29
N GLU A 87 -2.56 -19.39 -10.20
CA GLU A 87 -1.55 -20.19 -9.49
C GLU A 87 -1.80 -20.21 -7.97
N LEU A 88 -2.10 -19.06 -7.37
CA LEU A 88 -2.44 -18.93 -5.96
C LEU A 88 -3.69 -19.75 -5.62
N THR A 89 -4.71 -19.73 -6.48
CA THR A 89 -5.94 -20.53 -6.29
C THR A 89 -5.66 -22.04 -6.19
N LEU A 90 -4.60 -22.53 -6.86
CA LEU A 90 -4.21 -23.95 -6.84
C LEU A 90 -3.29 -24.29 -5.65
N SER A 91 -2.75 -23.29 -4.96
CA SER A 91 -1.89 -23.47 -3.79
C SER A 91 -2.67 -23.98 -2.57
N ARG A 92 -2.01 -24.76 -1.72
CA ARG A 92 -2.59 -25.25 -0.46
C ARG A 92 -2.71 -24.18 0.62
N ARG A 93 -1.91 -23.11 0.52
CA ARG A 93 -1.86 -21.98 1.46
C ARG A 93 -2.07 -20.70 0.65
N SER A 94 -3.15 -20.67 -0.13
CA SER A 94 -3.36 -19.69 -1.20
C SER A 94 -3.29 -18.25 -0.71
N GLY A 95 -3.83 -17.96 0.47
CA GLY A 95 -3.81 -16.61 1.08
C GLY A 95 -2.57 -16.28 1.91
N GLU A 96 -1.61 -17.20 2.07
CA GLU A 96 -0.47 -17.01 2.98
C GLU A 96 0.87 -16.89 2.23
N GLN A 97 0.86 -16.87 0.90
CA GLN A 97 2.09 -16.86 0.12
C GLN A 97 2.91 -15.59 0.30
N LEU A 98 2.26 -14.42 0.39
CA LEU A 98 2.97 -13.16 0.60
C LEU A 98 3.56 -13.09 2.01
N ASP A 99 2.83 -13.50 3.03
CA ASP A 99 3.33 -13.57 4.42
C ASP A 99 4.61 -14.41 4.50
N LEU A 100 4.57 -15.61 3.92
CA LEU A 100 5.74 -16.47 3.87
C LEU A 100 6.90 -15.82 3.11
N LEU A 101 6.63 -15.10 2.03
CA LEU A 101 7.64 -14.42 1.23
C LEU A 101 8.27 -13.25 2.00
N LEU A 102 7.47 -12.45 2.69
CA LEU A 102 7.95 -11.30 3.47
C LEU A 102 8.73 -11.73 4.71
N ALA A 103 8.43 -12.90 5.29
CA ALA A 103 9.20 -13.47 6.40
C ALA A 103 10.70 -13.67 6.10
N GLU A 104 11.11 -13.68 4.83
CA GLU A 104 12.52 -13.75 4.44
C GLU A 104 13.25 -12.39 4.55
N VAL A 105 12.53 -11.27 4.59
CA VAL A 105 13.09 -9.90 4.53
C VAL A 105 12.58 -8.96 5.61
N GLU A 106 11.55 -9.33 6.37
CA GLU A 106 10.87 -8.42 7.31
C GLU A 106 11.78 -7.88 8.42
N ASP A 107 12.78 -8.64 8.85
CA ASP A 107 13.75 -8.21 9.86
C ASP A 107 14.69 -7.07 9.38
N ASP A 108 14.74 -6.80 8.08
CA ASP A 108 15.62 -5.78 7.48
C ASP A 108 14.96 -4.38 7.37
N TYR A 109 13.64 -4.28 7.62
CA TYR A 109 12.86 -3.07 7.38
C TYR A 109 12.00 -2.68 8.57
N ASP A 110 11.90 -1.38 8.85
CA ASP A 110 11.02 -0.84 9.89
C ASP A 110 9.55 -0.87 9.43
N TYR A 111 9.33 -0.69 8.12
CA TYR A 111 8.00 -0.71 7.50
C TYR A 111 8.01 -1.43 6.16
N ILE A 112 6.97 -2.23 5.92
CA ILE A 112 6.65 -2.79 4.60
C ILE A 112 5.30 -2.23 4.12
N ILE A 113 5.30 -1.55 2.98
CA ILE A 113 4.11 -1.00 2.34
C ILE A 113 3.75 -1.84 1.12
N VAL A 114 2.56 -2.44 1.12
CA VAL A 114 2.08 -3.30 0.02
C VAL A 114 1.02 -2.57 -0.82
N ASP A 115 1.32 -2.28 -2.09
CA ASP A 115 0.35 -1.75 -3.04
C ASP A 115 -0.45 -2.87 -3.70
N CYS A 116 -1.71 -3.03 -3.28
CA CYS A 116 -2.56 -4.17 -3.69
C CYS A 116 -3.20 -3.97 -5.08
N PRO A 117 -3.66 -5.02 -5.78
CA PRO A 117 -4.53 -4.83 -6.94
C PRO A 117 -5.91 -4.27 -6.54
N PRO A 118 -6.70 -3.70 -7.49
CA PRO A 118 -8.02 -3.13 -7.21
C PRO A 118 -9.14 -4.17 -7.02
N ASN A 119 -8.85 -5.46 -7.19
CA ASN A 119 -9.83 -6.55 -7.15
C ASN A 119 -9.75 -7.29 -5.81
N LEU A 120 -10.91 -7.68 -5.26
CA LEU A 120 -11.03 -8.57 -4.10
C LEU A 120 -10.77 -10.03 -4.53
N GLY A 121 -9.49 -10.37 -4.75
CA GLY A 121 -9.01 -11.69 -5.17
C GLY A 121 -7.88 -12.21 -4.28
N ASN A 122 -7.23 -13.32 -4.67
CA ASN A 122 -6.22 -13.96 -3.81
C ASN A 122 -5.03 -13.04 -3.55
N LEU A 123 -4.65 -12.18 -4.49
CA LEU A 123 -3.56 -11.23 -4.24
C LEU A 123 -3.91 -10.25 -3.12
N MET A 124 -5.17 -9.80 -3.05
CA MET A 124 -5.62 -8.95 -1.95
C MET A 124 -5.71 -9.72 -0.63
N ASP A 125 -6.15 -10.99 -0.67
CA ASP A 125 -6.15 -11.87 0.52
C ASP A 125 -4.74 -12.04 1.08
N ASN A 126 -3.76 -12.26 0.19
CA ASN A 126 -2.35 -12.38 0.56
C ASN A 126 -1.82 -11.11 1.19
N ALA A 127 -2.17 -9.94 0.65
CA ALA A 127 -1.76 -8.67 1.24
C ALA A 127 -2.37 -8.48 2.63
N LEU A 128 -3.68 -8.69 2.78
CA LEU A 128 -4.37 -8.51 4.05
C LEU A 128 -3.90 -9.50 5.12
N PHE A 129 -3.69 -10.77 4.74
CA PHE A 129 -3.18 -11.80 5.64
C PHE A 129 -1.74 -11.48 6.10
N ALA A 130 -0.88 -11.05 5.19
CA ALA A 130 0.52 -10.73 5.49
C ALA A 130 0.66 -9.45 6.31
N THR A 131 -0.11 -8.40 5.99
CA THR A 131 0.07 -7.11 6.68
C THR A 131 -0.74 -6.99 7.95
N GLN A 132 -1.91 -7.62 8.06
CA GLN A 132 -2.87 -7.49 9.17
C GLN A 132 -3.21 -6.04 9.56
N ASN A 133 -2.90 -5.10 8.66
CA ASN A 133 -2.95 -3.68 8.88
C ASN A 133 -3.34 -3.03 7.56
N VAL A 134 -4.42 -2.24 7.56
CA VAL A 134 -4.97 -1.64 6.35
C VAL A 134 -5.13 -0.13 6.47
N LEU A 135 -4.59 0.58 5.49
CA LEU A 135 -4.85 2.00 5.26
C LEU A 135 -5.84 2.13 4.11
N ILE A 136 -7.04 2.64 4.37
CA ILE A 136 -8.16 2.55 3.42
C ILE A 136 -8.23 3.81 2.54
N PRO A 137 -7.95 3.71 1.22
CA PRO A 137 -8.09 4.84 0.31
C PRO A 137 -9.56 5.08 -0.05
N ALA A 138 -10.03 6.32 0.11
CA ALA A 138 -11.39 6.72 -0.22
C ALA A 138 -11.41 7.84 -1.26
N LEU A 139 -12.39 7.83 -2.16
CA LEU A 139 -12.72 8.99 -2.98
C LEU A 139 -13.91 9.73 -2.37
N ALA A 140 -13.95 11.06 -2.52
CA ALA A 140 -15.03 11.90 -2.01
C ALA A 140 -16.31 11.83 -2.89
N GLU A 141 -16.74 10.61 -3.26
CA GLU A 141 -17.82 10.30 -4.19
C GLU A 141 -18.79 9.26 -3.60
N SER A 142 -20.08 9.31 -3.98
CA SER A 142 -21.12 8.46 -3.37
C SER A 142 -20.91 6.95 -3.54
N THR A 143 -20.18 6.53 -4.56
CA THR A 143 -19.82 5.13 -4.84
C THR A 143 -18.90 4.52 -3.78
N SER A 144 -18.18 5.34 -3.00
CA SER A 144 -17.26 4.89 -1.97
C SER A 144 -17.94 4.09 -0.87
N LYS A 145 -19.18 4.42 -0.49
CA LYS A 145 -19.90 3.69 0.58
C LYS A 145 -20.05 2.20 0.27
N ARG A 146 -20.41 1.87 -0.97
CA ARG A 146 -20.54 0.46 -1.39
C ARG A 146 -19.19 -0.24 -1.44
N ALA A 147 -18.12 0.47 -1.79
CA ALA A 147 -16.77 -0.08 -1.79
C ALA A 147 -16.31 -0.41 -0.35
N PHE A 148 -16.64 0.43 0.63
CA PHE A 148 -16.39 0.13 2.05
C PHE A 148 -17.15 -1.12 2.51
N GLU A 149 -18.47 -1.21 2.23
CA GLU A 149 -19.25 -2.40 2.58
C GLU A 149 -18.63 -3.69 2.02
N LEU A 150 -18.24 -3.67 0.73
CA LEU A 150 -17.60 -4.82 0.10
C LEU A 150 -16.23 -5.15 0.69
N LEU A 151 -15.46 -4.14 1.10
CA LEU A 151 -14.18 -4.33 1.76
C LEU A 151 -14.36 -5.00 3.13
N PHE A 152 -15.27 -4.49 3.97
CA PHE A 152 -15.50 -5.06 5.31
C PHE A 152 -16.12 -6.45 5.26
N ASP A 153 -17.10 -6.69 4.38
CA ASP A 153 -17.65 -8.03 4.18
C ASP A 153 -16.54 -9.03 3.80
N HIS A 154 -15.52 -8.57 3.07
CA HIS A 154 -14.38 -9.38 2.64
C HIS A 154 -13.33 -9.57 3.75
N VAL A 155 -13.02 -8.52 4.50
CA VAL A 155 -12.13 -8.57 5.67
C VAL A 155 -12.70 -9.52 6.73
N ASP A 156 -13.98 -9.38 7.08
CA ASP A 156 -14.67 -10.24 8.07
C ASP A 156 -14.59 -11.73 7.68
N ALA A 157 -14.74 -12.02 6.37
CA ALA A 157 -14.63 -13.38 5.86
C ALA A 157 -13.20 -13.92 5.99
N LEU A 158 -12.21 -13.08 5.67
CA LEU A 158 -10.80 -13.44 5.75
C LEU A 158 -10.34 -13.67 7.19
N GLU A 159 -10.69 -12.79 8.12
CA GLU A 159 -10.43 -12.94 9.56
C GLU A 159 -11.00 -14.27 10.10
N LEU A 160 -12.23 -14.61 9.70
CA LEU A 160 -12.87 -15.86 10.10
C LEU A 160 -12.18 -17.09 9.52
N ASP A 161 -11.81 -17.05 8.24
CA ASP A 161 -11.21 -18.18 7.53
C ASP A 161 -9.79 -18.49 8.04
N TYR A 162 -9.04 -17.47 8.41
CA TYR A 162 -7.64 -17.58 8.81
C TYR A 162 -7.38 -17.42 10.32
N GLU A 163 -8.40 -17.10 11.11
CA GLU A 163 -8.31 -16.83 12.55
C GLU A 163 -7.27 -15.74 12.89
N ILE A 164 -7.30 -14.63 12.13
CA ILE A 164 -6.45 -13.44 12.29
C ILE A 164 -7.30 -12.19 12.59
N ASP A 165 -6.66 -11.12 13.05
CA ASP A 165 -7.27 -9.80 13.21
C ASP A 165 -6.61 -8.83 12.21
N ILE A 166 -7.41 -8.07 11.46
CA ILE A 166 -6.95 -7.05 10.51
C ILE A 166 -7.36 -5.68 11.04
N HIS A 167 -6.37 -4.84 11.31
CA HIS A 167 -6.60 -3.54 11.94
C HIS A 167 -6.67 -2.41 10.92
N GLU A 168 -7.75 -1.62 10.96
CA GLU A 168 -7.81 -0.37 10.21
C GLU A 168 -6.90 0.69 10.86
N ARG A 169 -5.83 1.05 10.16
CA ARG A 169 -4.87 2.06 10.63
C ARG A 169 -5.26 3.48 10.26
N GLY A 170 -6.26 3.62 9.39
CA GLY A 170 -6.72 4.92 8.95
C GLY A 170 -7.55 4.90 7.68
N VAL A 171 -8.24 6.01 7.42
CA VAL A 171 -8.88 6.30 6.14
C VAL A 171 -8.21 7.51 5.49
N VAL A 172 -7.79 7.37 4.24
CA VAL A 172 -7.20 8.47 3.46
C VAL A 172 -8.13 8.88 2.35
N ILE A 173 -8.80 10.01 2.53
CA ILE A 173 -9.70 10.59 1.55
C ILE A 173 -8.88 11.35 0.51
N ASN A 174 -8.82 10.82 -0.70
CA ASN A 174 -7.99 11.34 -1.78
C ASN A 174 -8.80 12.17 -2.80
N ARG A 175 -8.10 13.07 -3.50
CA ARG A 175 -8.60 13.93 -4.57
C ARG A 175 -9.80 14.78 -4.15
N ILE A 176 -9.74 15.35 -2.95
CA ILE A 176 -10.81 16.21 -2.45
C ILE A 176 -10.84 17.52 -3.25
N ASP A 177 -11.93 17.74 -3.99
CA ASP A 177 -12.30 19.06 -4.48
C ASP A 177 -13.24 19.73 -3.46
N VAL A 178 -12.66 20.55 -2.58
CA VAL A 178 -13.33 21.29 -1.50
C VAL A 178 -14.47 22.20 -1.98
N ARG A 179 -14.60 22.45 -3.29
CA ARG A 179 -15.68 23.26 -3.86
C ARG A 179 -16.97 22.46 -4.08
N LYS A 180 -16.94 21.13 -3.98
CA LYS A 180 -18.11 20.27 -4.23
C LYS A 180 -18.82 19.92 -2.92
N ASN A 181 -20.12 20.23 -2.83
CA ASN A 181 -20.95 19.85 -1.68
C ASN A 181 -20.96 18.32 -1.41
N GLN A 182 -20.83 17.50 -2.45
CA GLN A 182 -20.77 16.04 -2.33
C GLN A 182 -19.51 15.58 -1.58
N ALA A 183 -18.37 16.26 -1.77
CA ALA A 183 -17.14 15.92 -1.08
C ALA A 183 -17.31 16.13 0.43
N LYS A 184 -17.91 17.25 0.83
CA LYS A 184 -18.19 17.54 2.25
C LYS A 184 -19.10 16.49 2.89
N GLN A 185 -20.18 16.10 2.21
CA GLN A 185 -21.08 15.06 2.74
C GLN A 185 -20.41 13.70 2.89
N MET A 186 -19.48 13.35 1.99
CA MET A 186 -18.71 12.11 2.10
C MET A 186 -17.73 12.18 3.27
N VAL A 187 -16.99 13.28 3.41
CA VAL A 187 -16.09 13.51 4.55
C VAL A 187 -16.85 13.41 5.87
N ASP A 188 -17.99 14.09 6.01
CA ASP A 188 -18.82 14.02 7.22
C ASP A 188 -19.28 12.58 7.51
N TRP A 189 -19.64 11.81 6.47
CA TRP A 189 -20.02 10.42 6.62
C TRP A 189 -18.85 9.52 7.03
N ILE A 190 -17.66 9.68 6.43
CA ILE A 190 -16.46 8.92 6.79
C ILE A 190 -16.09 9.20 8.25
N ASN A 191 -16.02 10.47 8.65
CA ASN A 191 -15.72 10.84 10.05
C ASN A 191 -16.74 10.30 11.05
N THR A 192 -17.99 10.04 10.62
CA THR A 192 -19.01 9.42 11.49
C THR A 192 -18.92 7.90 11.51
N ALA A 193 -18.52 7.28 10.40
CA ALA A 193 -18.40 5.83 10.27
C ALA A 193 -17.09 5.29 10.87
N PHE A 194 -16.06 6.13 10.92
CA PHE A 194 -14.71 5.85 11.39
C PHE A 194 -14.34 6.80 12.52
N ASP A 195 -15.15 6.85 13.58
CA ASP A 195 -14.93 7.77 14.70
C ASP A 195 -13.76 7.35 15.62
N ASP A 196 -13.40 6.06 15.59
CA ASP A 196 -12.29 5.48 16.36
C ASP A 196 -10.98 5.33 15.55
N VAL A 197 -10.96 5.75 14.28
CA VAL A 197 -9.84 5.56 13.34
C VAL A 197 -9.44 6.90 12.73
N PRO A 198 -8.15 7.23 12.58
CA PRO A 198 -7.75 8.52 12.02
C PRO A 198 -8.18 8.68 10.56
N VAL A 199 -8.59 9.89 10.20
CA VAL A 199 -9.03 10.25 8.85
C VAL A 199 -8.15 11.39 8.33
N TRP A 200 -7.51 11.17 7.18
CA TRP A 200 -6.66 12.16 6.53
C TRP A 200 -7.22 12.59 5.17
N GLU A 201 -7.01 13.86 4.84
CA GLU A 201 -7.60 14.51 3.66
C GLU A 201 -6.51 14.97 2.68
N ILE A 202 -6.35 14.25 1.57
CA ILE A 202 -5.45 14.61 0.48
C ILE A 202 -6.24 15.37 -0.60
N ARG A 203 -5.89 16.64 -0.77
CA ARG A 203 -6.49 17.51 -1.79
C ARG A 203 -5.95 17.20 -3.18
N GLU A 204 -6.75 17.47 -4.19
CA GLU A 204 -6.28 17.40 -5.56
C GLU A 204 -5.21 18.49 -5.82
N ARG A 205 -4.01 18.04 -6.19
CA ARG A 205 -2.88 18.88 -6.54
C ARG A 205 -2.14 18.32 -7.75
N ALA A 206 -1.64 19.22 -8.59
CA ALA A 206 -0.94 18.85 -9.82
C ALA A 206 0.50 18.36 -9.55
N ASP A 207 1.12 18.79 -8.46
CA ASP A 207 2.46 18.36 -8.05
C ASP A 207 2.49 16.90 -7.60
N VAL A 208 1.44 16.41 -6.93
CA VAL A 208 1.31 14.98 -6.57
C VAL A 208 1.45 14.08 -7.81
N GLN A 209 0.74 14.41 -8.90
CA GLN A 209 0.85 13.61 -10.14
C GLN A 209 2.23 13.76 -10.77
N LYS A 210 2.80 14.97 -10.80
CA LYS A 210 4.13 15.19 -11.38
C LYS A 210 5.25 14.51 -10.60
N ALA A 211 5.09 14.34 -9.30
CA ALA A 211 6.01 13.59 -8.45
C ALA A 211 6.07 12.13 -8.90
N LEU A 212 4.90 11.48 -9.03
CA LEU A 212 4.79 10.12 -9.56
C LEU A 212 5.36 9.99 -10.97
N ASP A 213 5.03 10.94 -11.86
CA ASP A 213 5.59 10.96 -13.22
C ASP A 213 7.13 11.13 -13.24
N SER A 214 7.72 11.63 -12.13
CA SER A 214 9.16 11.82 -11.96
C SER A 214 9.83 10.67 -11.20
N GLY A 215 9.08 9.64 -10.80
CA GLY A 215 9.62 8.47 -10.10
C GLY A 215 9.71 8.60 -8.58
N VAL A 216 9.25 9.70 -7.97
CA VAL A 216 9.50 9.99 -6.54
C VAL A 216 8.24 10.42 -5.80
N SER A 217 8.26 10.42 -4.48
CA SER A 217 7.19 10.95 -3.65
C SER A 217 7.07 12.48 -3.77
N LEU A 218 5.92 13.02 -3.34
CA LEU A 218 5.71 14.47 -3.27
C LEU A 218 6.74 15.15 -2.37
N LEU A 219 7.20 14.48 -1.30
CA LEU A 219 8.13 15.06 -0.33
C LEU A 219 9.47 15.37 -1.00
N GLU A 220 9.96 14.45 -1.84
CA GLU A 220 11.17 14.65 -2.62
C GLU A 220 10.94 15.61 -3.80
N TYR A 221 9.83 15.47 -4.53
CA TYR A 221 9.54 16.30 -5.70
C TYR A 221 9.30 17.78 -5.39
N ASN A 222 8.50 18.06 -4.36
CA ASN A 222 8.10 19.42 -3.98
C ASN A 222 7.85 19.51 -2.46
N PRO A 223 8.91 19.62 -1.63
CA PRO A 223 8.79 19.67 -0.18
C PRO A 223 8.00 20.88 0.34
N GLU A 224 7.79 21.92 -0.47
CA GLU A 224 6.98 23.10 -0.12
C GLU A 224 5.46 22.89 -0.31
N SER A 225 5.03 21.73 -0.83
CA SER A 225 3.61 21.44 -1.03
C SER A 225 2.83 21.36 0.28
N ASP A 226 1.62 21.91 0.31
CA ASP A 226 0.75 21.85 1.49
C ASP A 226 0.27 20.42 1.82
N MET A 227 0.44 19.47 0.90
CA MET A 227 0.09 18.07 1.11
C MET A 227 1.21 17.24 1.75
N CYS A 228 2.46 17.74 1.79
CA CYS A 228 3.56 17.05 2.47
C CYS A 228 3.27 16.88 3.97
N GLU A 229 2.73 17.92 4.62
CA GLU A 229 2.34 17.86 6.04
C GLU A 229 1.29 16.77 6.29
N VAL A 230 0.37 16.55 5.35
CA VAL A 230 -0.65 15.50 5.50
C VAL A 230 -0.02 14.11 5.41
N PHE A 231 0.85 13.85 4.43
CA PHE A 231 1.56 12.57 4.37
C PHE A 231 2.47 12.32 5.57
N LEU A 232 3.16 13.36 6.06
CA LEU A 232 3.96 13.27 7.28
C LEU A 232 3.08 12.96 8.50
N SER A 233 1.88 13.53 8.60
CA SER A 233 0.93 13.19 9.68
C SER A 233 0.37 11.78 9.59
N ILE A 234 0.27 11.21 8.38
CA ILE A 234 -0.08 9.78 8.22
C ILE A 234 1.06 8.94 8.81
N ALA A 235 2.29 9.19 8.40
CA ALA A 235 3.46 8.47 8.88
C ALA A 235 3.63 8.60 10.42
N ASP A 236 3.41 9.79 10.96
CA ASP A 236 3.40 10.04 12.42
C ASP A 236 2.33 9.22 13.14
N GLY A 237 1.10 9.20 12.61
CA GLY A 237 0.02 8.39 13.17
C GLY A 237 0.26 6.88 13.07
N LEU A 238 1.05 6.42 12.10
CA LEU A 238 1.49 5.03 12.04
C LEU A 238 2.55 4.73 13.11
N ASP A 239 3.53 5.62 13.30
CA ASP A 239 4.53 5.47 14.36
C ASP A 239 3.91 5.39 15.75
N GLU A 240 2.91 6.22 16.03
CA GLU A 240 2.16 6.17 17.29
C GLU A 240 1.41 4.84 17.47
N GLN A 241 0.78 4.34 16.41
CA GLN A 241 0.00 3.11 16.44
C GLN A 241 0.85 1.83 16.55
N PHE A 242 2.07 1.85 16.03
CA PHE A 242 3.03 0.74 16.10
C PHE A 242 4.05 0.89 17.22
N GLU A 243 3.91 1.90 18.08
CA GLU A 243 4.83 2.20 19.20
C GLU A 243 6.29 2.41 18.76
N MET A 244 6.50 2.91 17.53
CA MET A 244 7.82 3.14 16.92
C MET A 244 8.44 4.49 17.33
N VAL A 245 7.80 5.22 18.23
CA VAL A 245 8.28 6.54 18.69
C VAL A 245 9.55 6.37 19.52
N GLU A 246 10.67 6.93 19.04
CA GLU A 246 11.88 7.05 19.85
C GLU A 246 11.55 7.79 21.16
N VAL A 247 11.86 7.16 22.30
CA VAL A 247 11.91 7.87 23.58
C VAL A 247 13.03 8.90 23.46
N GLU A 248 12.69 10.18 23.25
CA GLU A 248 13.65 11.27 23.32
C GLU A 248 14.49 11.13 24.61
N ALA A 249 15.79 10.89 24.45
CA ALA A 249 16.76 10.71 25.53
C ALA A 249 17.25 12.03 26.13
#